data_AF-A0A838JT30-F1
#
_entry.id   AF-A0A838JT30-F1
#
_cell.length_a   1.000
_cell.length_b   1.000
_cell.length_c   1.000
_cell.angle_alpha   90.00
_cell.angle_beta   90.00
_cell.angle_gamma   90.00
#
_symmetry.space_group_name_H-M   'P 1'
#
loop_
_entity.id
_entity.type
_entity.pdbx_description
1 polymer ?
#
loop_
_entity_poly.entity_id
_entity_poly.type
_entity_poly.pdbx_seq_one_letter_code
_entity_poly.pdbx_strand_id
1 'polypeptide(L)'
;MEGENTVLYPIFLDLSGRRCVVVGGGTVAARKIRKLLQAGAEVVVVSPEVRPDLESMDLEIRRRAYEYGDLESADLAFTATDSREVNAAVAGEAKRRGVL
;
A
#
# COMPACT_ATOMS: atom_id res chain seq x y z
N MET A 1 -7.29 2.31 29.82
CA MET A 1 -5.91 2.16 29.30
C MET A 1 -5.60 3.41 28.52
N GLU A 2 -4.70 4.22 29.04
CA GLU A 2 -4.17 5.40 28.36
C GLU A 2 -3.57 4.95 27.02
N GLY A 3 -4.01 5.56 25.91
CA GLY A 3 -3.37 5.32 24.63
C GLY A 3 -1.94 5.83 24.71
N GLU A 4 -0.97 4.96 24.47
CA GLU A 4 0.44 5.33 24.42
C GLU A 4 0.60 6.55 23.50
N ASN A 5 1.03 7.67 24.07
CA ASN A 5 1.33 8.88 23.31
C ASN A 5 2.61 8.62 22.50
N THR A 6 2.43 8.00 21.33
CA THR A 6 3.52 7.61 20.46
C THR A 6 4.04 8.86 19.75
N VAL A 7 5.29 9.22 20.03
CA VAL A 7 5.97 10.30 19.31
C VAL A 7 6.37 9.76 17.94
N LEU A 8 5.81 10.36 16.89
CA LEU A 8 6.11 10.00 15.51
C LEU A 8 7.38 10.71 15.04
N TYR A 9 8.22 9.99 14.31
CA TYR A 9 9.43 10.56 13.69
C TYR A 9 9.25 10.65 12.17
N PRO A 10 9.34 11.85 11.56
CA PRO A 10 9.23 11.97 10.12
C PRO A 10 10.48 11.41 9.43
N ILE A 11 10.28 10.67 8.35
CA ILE A 11 11.36 10.13 7.52
C ILE A 11 11.14 10.52 6.05
N PHE A 12 12.24 10.66 5.31
CA PHE A 12 12.23 10.75 3.85
C PHE A 12 12.75 9.43 3.29
N LEU A 13 12.08 8.92 2.26
CA LEU A 13 12.41 7.67 1.61
C LEU A 13 12.67 7.93 0.14
N ASP A 14 13.78 7.41 -0.36
CA ASP A 14 13.99 7.26 -1.80
C ASP A 14 13.26 6.01 -2.27
N LEU A 15 12.21 6.19 -3.07
CA LEU A 15 11.37 5.13 -3.59
C LEU A 15 11.67 4.81 -5.06
N SER A 16 12.72 5.39 -5.64
CA SER A 16 13.11 5.13 -7.04
C SER A 16 13.37 3.63 -7.26
N GLY A 17 12.59 3.01 -8.14
CA GLY A 17 12.66 1.57 -8.44
C GLY A 17 12.24 0.66 -7.28
N ARG A 18 11.66 1.19 -6.20
CA ARG A 18 11.19 0.38 -5.07
C ARG A 18 9.79 -0.14 -5.30
N ARG A 19 9.54 -1.39 -4.88
CA ARG A 19 8.23 -2.03 -5.03
C ARG A 19 7.30 -1.56 -3.91
N CYS A 20 6.26 -0.83 -4.26
CA CYS A 20 5.26 -0.31 -3.32
C CYS A 20 3.90 -0.96 -3.57
N VAL A 21 3.34 -1.61 -2.56
CA VAL A 21 2.03 -2.28 -2.66
C VAL A 21 0.95 -1.40 -2.02
N VAL A 22 -0.13 -1.15 -2.75
CA VAL A 22 -1.31 -0.44 -2.26
C VAL A 22 -2.51 -1.38 -2.26
N VAL A 23 -3.03 -1.69 -1.08
CA VAL A 23 -4.19 -2.56 -0.91
C VAL A 23 -5.46 -1.71 -0.83
N GLY A 24 -6.34 -1.87 -1.82
CA GLY A 24 -7.53 -1.04 -2.03
C GLY A 24 -7.39 -0.13 -3.27
N GLY A 25 -8.51 0.14 -3.92
CA GLY A 25 -8.57 0.87 -5.20
C GLY A 25 -9.35 2.20 -5.17
N GLY A 26 -9.73 2.67 -3.98
CA GLY A 26 -10.56 3.86 -3.80
C GLY A 26 -9.81 5.20 -3.84
N THR A 27 -10.48 6.26 -3.39
CA THR A 27 -9.93 7.64 -3.40
C THR A 27 -8.64 7.78 -2.60
N VAL A 28 -8.54 7.10 -1.46
CA VAL A 28 -7.34 7.12 -0.60
C VAL A 28 -6.16 6.46 -1.32
N ALA A 29 -6.39 5.33 -1.99
CA ALA A 29 -5.38 4.64 -2.79
C ALA A 29 -4.88 5.55 -3.92
N ALA A 30 -5.80 6.15 -4.68
CA ALA A 30 -5.44 7.02 -5.80
C ALA A 30 -4.59 8.24 -5.40
N ARG A 31 -4.81 8.81 -4.20
CA ARG A 31 -3.95 9.88 -3.69
C ARG A 31 -2.53 9.41 -3.37
N LYS A 32 -2.39 8.20 -2.81
CA LYS A 32 -1.09 7.60 -2.46
C LYS A 32 -0.32 7.17 -3.71
N ILE A 33 -0.99 6.48 -4.62
CA ILE A 33 -0.43 5.99 -5.89
C ILE A 33 0.20 7.13 -6.68
N ARG A 34 -0.49 8.26 -6.86
CA ARG A 34 0.08 9.42 -7.56
C ARG A 34 1.40 9.89 -6.97
N LYS A 35 1.52 9.94 -5.64
CA LYS A 35 2.76 10.35 -4.96
C LYS A 35 3.86 9.30 -5.08
N LEU A 36 3.51 8.02 -5.03
CA LEU A 36 4.43 6.91 -5.22
C LEU A 36 5.04 6.93 -6.64
N LEU A 37 4.20 7.07 -7.66
CA LEU A 37 4.65 7.17 -9.05
C LEU A 37 5.54 8.41 -9.26
N GLN A 38 5.18 9.55 -8.68
CA GLN A 38 6.03 10.76 -8.70
C GLN A 38 7.38 10.55 -8.00
N ALA A 39 7.45 9.67 -7.01
CA ALA A 39 8.67 9.30 -6.30
C ALA A 39 9.46 8.18 -7.00
N GLY A 40 9.05 7.76 -8.21
CA GLY A 40 9.74 6.73 -9.00
C GLY A 40 9.50 5.29 -8.54
N ALA A 41 8.48 5.04 -7.71
CA ALA A 41 8.17 3.70 -7.22
C ALA A 41 7.53 2.81 -8.29
N GLU A 42 7.83 1.51 -8.22
CA GLU A 42 7.10 0.46 -8.93
C GLU A 42 5.84 0.12 -8.13
N VAL A 43 4.67 0.54 -8.61
CA VAL A 43 3.42 0.44 -7.84
C VAL A 43 2.60 -0.79 -8.24
N VAL A 44 2.18 -1.56 -7.24
CA VAL A 44 1.23 -2.66 -7.38
C VAL A 44 -0.03 -2.37 -6.58
N VAL A 45 -1.20 -2.43 -7.22
CA VAL A 45 -2.49 -2.24 -6.56
C VAL A 45 -3.20 -3.58 -6.44
N VAL A 46 -3.62 -3.94 -5.23
CA VAL A 46 -4.41 -5.15 -4.97
C VAL A 46 -5.80 -4.73 -4.50
N SER A 47 -6.81 -4.96 -5.34
CA SER A 47 -8.19 -4.59 -5.02
C SER A 47 -9.17 -5.31 -5.96
N PRO A 48 -10.32 -5.82 -5.48
CA PRO A 48 -11.37 -6.36 -6.36
C PRO A 48 -11.86 -5.33 -7.38
N GLU A 49 -11.97 -4.07 -6.95
CA GLU A 49 -12.40 -2.95 -7.76
C GLU A 49 -11.40 -1.80 -7.63
N VAL A 50 -11.14 -1.11 -8.74
CA VAL A 50 -10.28 0.07 -8.80
C VAL A 50 -11.04 1.21 -9.45
N ARG A 51 -10.77 2.43 -9.00
CA ARG A 51 -11.34 3.59 -9.67
C ARG A 51 -10.83 3.68 -11.12
N PRO A 52 -11.64 4.16 -12.08
CA PRO A 52 -11.24 4.26 -13.48
C PRO A 52 -9.98 5.10 -13.71
N ASP A 53 -9.72 6.12 -12.87
CA ASP A 53 -8.53 6.96 -12.98
C ASP A 53 -7.22 6.21 -12.67
N LEU A 54 -7.27 5.06 -12.01
CA LEU A 54 -6.11 4.21 -11.77
C LEU A 54 -5.76 3.34 -12.98
N GLU A 55 -6.72 3.06 -13.86
CA GLU A 55 -6.49 2.15 -15.00
C GLU A 55 -5.60 2.77 -16.09
N SER A 56 -5.49 4.10 -16.11
CA SER A 56 -4.64 4.83 -17.05
C SER A 56 -3.26 5.17 -16.51
N MET A 57 -2.94 4.74 -15.28
CA MET A 57 -1.64 4.97 -14.65
C MET A 57 -0.66 3.83 -14.95
N ASP A 58 0.64 4.14 -14.92
CA ASP A 58 1.71 3.15 -15.09
C ASP A 58 1.92 2.35 -13.79
N LEU A 59 1.11 1.32 -13.59
CA LEU A 59 1.12 0.46 -12.40
C LEU A 59 0.58 -0.95 -12.69
N GLU A 60 0.90 -1.91 -11.84
CA GLU A 60 0.30 -3.26 -11.88
C GLU A 60 -1.03 -3.28 -11.12
N ILE A 61 -2.10 -3.82 -11.71
CA ILE A 61 -3.40 -4.01 -11.04
C ILE A 61 -3.70 -5.50 -10.88
N ARG A 62 -3.81 -5.95 -9.63
CA ARG A 62 -4.35 -7.26 -9.26
C ARG A 62 -5.81 -7.11 -8.87
N ARG A 63 -6.70 -7.41 -9.81
CA ARG A 63 -8.17 -7.33 -9.64
C ARG A 63 -8.71 -8.49 -8.81
N ARG A 64 -8.32 -8.56 -7.54
CA ARG A 64 -8.80 -9.54 -6.57
C ARG A 64 -8.68 -9.02 -5.13
N ALA A 65 -9.25 -9.75 -4.19
CA ALA A 65 -9.02 -9.52 -2.78
C ALA A 65 -7.54 -9.75 -2.43
N TYR A 66 -7.08 -9.09 -1.36
CA TYR A 66 -5.75 -9.30 -0.81
C TYR A 66 -5.57 -10.74 -0.31
N GLU A 67 -4.43 -11.32 -0.61
CA GLU A 67 -4.02 -12.66 -0.20
C GLU A 67 -2.64 -12.59 0.46
N TYR A 68 -2.39 -13.49 1.42
CA TYR A 68 -1.06 -13.59 2.02
C TYR A 68 -0.03 -13.94 0.93
N GLY A 69 1.08 -13.21 0.90
CA GLY A 69 2.08 -13.29 -0.17
C GLY A 69 2.08 -12.07 -1.10
N ASP A 70 1.02 -11.25 -1.09
CA ASP A 70 0.99 -10.04 -1.93
C ASP A 70 2.08 -9.01 -1.57
N LEU A 71 2.61 -9.07 -0.36
CA LEU A 71 3.71 -8.21 0.08
C LEU A 71 5.09 -8.82 -0.20
N GLU A 72 5.18 -9.90 -0.98
CA GLU A 72 6.46 -10.45 -1.38
C GLU A 72 7.30 -9.44 -2.15
N SER A 73 8.54 -9.24 -1.66
CA SER A 73 9.51 -8.29 -2.18
C SER A 73 9.07 -6.82 -2.14
N ALA A 74 8.00 -6.48 -1.40
CA ALA A 74 7.61 -5.10 -1.22
C ALA A 74 8.57 -4.36 -0.27
N ASP A 75 8.89 -3.11 -0.58
CA ASP A 75 9.62 -2.21 0.32
C ASP A 75 8.68 -1.46 1.26
N LEU A 76 7.48 -1.12 0.76
CA LEU A 76 6.49 -0.29 1.43
C LEU A 76 5.08 -0.76 1.06
N ALA A 77 4.20 -0.86 2.06
CA ALA A 77 2.80 -1.20 1.87
C ALA A 77 1.87 -0.10 2.41
N PHE A 78 0.76 0.14 1.70
CA PHE A 78 -0.32 0.97 2.20
C PHE A 78 -1.64 0.22 2.21
N THR A 79 -2.29 0.20 3.38
CA THR A 79 -3.69 -0.13 3.50
C THR A 79 -4.56 1.07 3.14
N ALA A 80 -5.40 0.94 2.12
CA ALA A 80 -6.32 1.95 1.64
C ALA A 80 -7.73 1.37 1.43
N THR A 81 -8.15 0.51 2.36
CA THR A 81 -9.45 -0.18 2.40
C THR A 81 -10.16 0.06 3.72
N ASP A 82 -11.50 0.02 3.69
CA ASP A 82 -12.37 0.17 4.87
C ASP A 82 -12.51 -1.14 5.67
N SER A 83 -12.02 -2.27 5.14
CA SER A 83 -12.04 -3.55 5.84
C SER A 83 -10.93 -3.62 6.89
N ARG A 84 -11.33 -3.59 8.17
CA ARG A 84 -10.40 -3.76 9.30
C ARG A 84 -9.67 -5.10 9.27
N GLU A 85 -10.34 -6.14 8.78
CA GLU A 85 -9.76 -7.48 8.64
C GLU A 85 -8.61 -7.48 7.63
N VAL A 86 -8.84 -6.91 6.44
CA VAL A 86 -7.79 -6.77 5.43
C VAL A 86 -6.64 -5.90 5.95
N ASN A 87 -6.95 -4.78 6.61
CA ASN A 87 -5.93 -3.90 7.18
C ASN A 87 -5.05 -4.63 8.21
N ALA A 88 -5.66 -5.46 9.08
CA ALA A 88 -4.93 -6.26 10.05
C ALA A 88 -4.09 -7.36 9.40
N ALA A 89 -4.60 -8.01 8.34
CA ALA A 89 -3.88 -9.03 7.60
C ALA A 89 -2.62 -8.45 6.92
N VAL A 90 -2.76 -7.32 6.22
CA VAL A 90 -1.66 -6.58 5.58
C VAL A 90 -0.62 -6.14 6.61
N ALA A 91 -1.04 -5.50 7.71
CA ALA A 91 -0.13 -5.07 8.77
C ALA A 91 0.62 -6.25 9.41
N GLY A 92 -0.08 -7.37 9.60
CA GLY A 92 0.52 -8.60 10.12
C GLY A 92 1.58 -9.18 9.19
N GLU A 93 1.32 -9.25 7.89
CA GLU A 93 2.32 -9.69 6.91
C GLU A 93 3.49 -8.72 6.80
N ALA A 94 3.22 -7.42 6.74
CA ALA A 94 4.25 -6.37 6.64
C ALA A 94 5.25 -6.49 7.80
N LYS A 95 4.73 -6.62 9.03
CA LYS A 95 5.56 -6.82 10.23
C LYS A 95 6.42 -8.07 10.17
N ARG A 96 5.91 -9.17 9.60
CA ARG A 96 6.67 -10.44 9.48
C ARG A 96 7.79 -10.35 8.44
N ARG A 97 7.58 -9.56 7.39
CA ARG A 97 8.52 -9.45 6.25
C ARG A 97 9.48 -8.27 6.35
N GLY A 98 9.28 -7.36 7.31
CA GLY A 98 10.05 -6.12 7.39
C GLY A 98 9.67 -5.11 6.31
N VAL A 99 8.45 -5.20 5.78
CA VAL A 99 7.88 -4.20 4.87
C VAL A 99 7.40 -3.03 5.70
N LEU A 100 7.67 -1.81 5.24
CA LEU A 100 7.21 -0.59 5.89
C LEU A 100 5.71 -0.39 5.76
#